data_AF-A0A358TUR1-F1
#
_entry.id   AF-A0A358TUR1-F1
#
_cell.length_a   1.000
_cell.length_b   1.000
_cell.length_c   1.000
_cell.angle_alpha   90.00
_cell.angle_beta   90.00
_cell.angle_gamma   90.00
#
_symmetry.space_group_name_H-M   'P 1'
#
loop_
_entity.id
_entity.type
_entity.pdbx_description
1 polymer ?
#
loop_
_entity_poly.entity_id
_entity_poly.type
_entity_poly.pdbx_seq_one_letter_code
_entity_poly.pdbx_strand_id
1 'polypeptide(L)'
;MREESLNYGVGNTRGTFLNVVPVNRPEGERNFKFELYNNRVRAKRPIATLTTNVGTVFLEGMVKRSFKATMEIRPDVPFSQEELHDLPADVATLMIRELGGNPSEEQFIIQITCSIRDASGEKKNHIVSETWMSGNIDFKHYNIFSNSSLIASFG
;
A
#
# COMPACT_ATOMS: atom_id res chain seq x y z
N MET A 1 21.08 7.67 -20.52
CA MET A 1 20.68 6.26 -20.31
C MET A 1 19.17 6.19 -20.34
N ARG A 2 18.57 5.65 -21.40
CA ARG A 2 17.16 5.25 -21.37
C ARG A 2 17.11 4.02 -20.45
N GLU A 3 16.40 4.11 -19.34
CA GLU A 3 16.03 2.90 -18.59
C GLU A 3 15.33 1.99 -19.61
N GLU A 4 15.93 0.84 -19.91
CA GLU A 4 15.27 -0.21 -20.68
C GLU A 4 13.92 -0.44 -20.01
N SER A 5 12.84 -0.45 -20.81
CA SER A 5 11.48 -0.67 -20.34
C SER A 5 11.36 -2.11 -19.86
N LEU A 6 11.94 -2.41 -18.70
CA LEU A 6 11.68 -3.62 -17.96
C LEU A 6 10.18 -3.65 -17.75
N ASN A 7 9.56 -4.76 -18.14
CA ASN A 7 8.13 -4.96 -17.94
C ASN A 7 7.88 -5.10 -16.44
N TYR A 8 7.74 -3.97 -15.75
CA TYR A 8 7.32 -3.89 -14.36
C TYR A 8 5.84 -4.21 -14.19
N GLY A 9 5.14 -4.53 -15.29
CA GLY A 9 3.75 -4.90 -15.32
C GLY A 9 3.45 -5.97 -14.30
N VAL A 10 2.54 -5.61 -13.42
CA VAL A 10 1.80 -6.53 -12.59
C VAL A 10 0.71 -7.03 -13.54
N GLY A 11 0.94 -8.18 -14.15
CA GLY A 11 0.15 -8.67 -15.29
C GLY A 11 -0.76 -9.80 -14.82
N ASN A 12 -1.95 -9.49 -14.31
CA ASN A 12 -2.89 -10.44 -13.70
C ASN A 12 -2.15 -11.51 -12.88
N THR A 13 -1.15 -11.08 -12.13
CA THR A 13 -0.23 -12.00 -11.50
C THR A 13 -0.84 -12.46 -10.20
N ARG A 14 -1.55 -13.59 -10.22
CA ARG A 14 -1.86 -14.33 -8.99
C ARG A 14 -0.50 -14.79 -8.39
N GLY A 15 0.02 -14.09 -7.38
CA GLY A 15 1.20 -14.48 -6.59
C GLY A 15 1.40 -13.60 -5.35
N THR A 16 2.17 -14.07 -4.36
CA THR A 16 2.88 -13.21 -3.38
C THR A 16 4.12 -12.59 -4.04
N PHE A 17 3.94 -11.69 -5.01
CA PHE A 17 5.04 -11.21 -5.87
C PHE A 17 5.50 -9.78 -5.54
N LEU A 18 4.76 -9.03 -4.72
CA LEU A 18 5.23 -7.74 -4.21
C LEU A 18 5.92 -7.93 -2.86
N ASN A 19 7.22 -7.70 -2.83
CA ASN A 19 7.99 -7.64 -1.60
C ASN A 19 7.70 -6.35 -0.86
N VAL A 20 7.33 -6.47 0.41
CA VAL A 20 7.09 -5.33 1.28
C VAL A 20 8.31 -5.16 2.18
N VAL A 21 9.02 -4.05 1.98
CA VAL A 21 10.23 -3.73 2.74
C VAL A 21 9.92 -2.53 3.64
N PRO A 22 10.04 -2.65 4.97
CA PRO A 22 9.84 -1.52 5.86
C PRO A 22 10.99 -0.53 5.66
N VAL A 23 10.65 0.75 5.60
CA VAL A 23 11.66 1.81 5.59
C VAL A 23 12.00 2.14 7.04
N ASN A 24 13.28 2.06 7.39
CA ASN A 24 13.77 2.45 8.71
C ASN A 24 13.32 3.86 9.05
N ARG A 25 12.83 4.06 10.27
CA ARG A 25 12.30 5.33 10.72
C ARG A 25 13.22 5.97 11.75
N PRO A 26 13.31 7.31 11.75
CA PRO A 26 13.81 8.02 12.90
C PRO A 26 12.90 7.75 14.12
N GLU A 27 13.50 7.64 15.30
CA GLU A 27 12.74 7.47 16.55
C GLU A 27 11.70 8.58 16.73
N GLY A 28 10.46 8.21 17.03
CA GLY A 28 9.35 9.14 17.29
C GLY A 28 8.35 9.31 16.14
N GLU A 29 8.62 8.78 14.94
CA GLU A 29 7.66 8.84 13.83
C GLU A 29 6.55 7.79 13.97
N ARG A 30 5.29 8.25 14.11
CA ARG A 30 4.12 7.36 14.27
C ARG A 30 3.64 6.72 12.96
N ASN A 31 4.09 7.25 11.82
CA ASN A 31 3.67 6.77 10.50
C ASN A 31 4.49 5.55 10.10
N PHE A 32 3.88 4.54 9.46
CA PHE A 32 4.62 3.40 8.91
C PHE A 32 4.83 3.55 7.42
N LYS A 33 6.10 3.51 6.98
CA LYS A 33 6.44 3.58 5.56
C LYS A 33 7.02 2.25 5.09
N PHE A 34 6.53 1.79 3.96
CA PHE A 34 6.96 0.58 3.28
C PHE A 34 7.28 0.89 1.82
N GLU A 35 8.30 0.23 1.30
CA GLU A 35 8.64 0.20 -0.11
C GLU A 35 8.20 -1.14 -0.69
N LEU A 36 7.50 -1.08 -1.83
CA LEU A 36 7.03 -2.27 -2.53
C LEU A 36 7.90 -2.51 -3.75
N TYR A 37 8.48 -3.71 -3.81
CA TYR A 37 9.32 -4.15 -4.93
C TYR A 37 8.66 -5.33 -5.65
N ASN A 38 8.69 -5.33 -6.97
CA ASN A 38 8.30 -6.51 -7.73
C ASN A 38 9.42 -7.55 -7.62
N ASN A 39 9.17 -8.73 -7.04
CA ASN A 39 10.19 -9.78 -6.88
C ASN A 39 10.57 -10.48 -8.19
N ARG A 40 9.71 -10.40 -9.22
CA ARG A 40 9.90 -11.11 -10.50
C ARG A 40 10.82 -10.36 -11.44
N VAL A 41 10.85 -9.04 -11.31
CA VAL A 41 11.77 -8.16 -12.02
C VAL A 41 12.81 -7.73 -11.00
N ARG A 42 14.11 -7.90 -11.26
CA ARG A 42 15.16 -7.37 -10.35
C ARG A 42 15.19 -5.83 -10.40
N ALA A 43 14.12 -5.22 -9.90
CA ALA A 43 13.91 -3.79 -9.88
C ALA A 43 14.79 -3.19 -8.79
N LYS A 44 15.71 -2.30 -9.16
CA LYS A 44 16.55 -1.56 -8.21
C LYS A 44 15.80 -0.46 -7.46
N ARG A 45 14.56 -0.17 -7.87
CA ARG A 45 13.72 0.92 -7.38
C ARG A 45 12.35 0.39 -7.00
N PRO A 46 11.74 0.90 -5.92
CA PRO A 46 10.39 0.51 -5.53
C PRO A 46 9.39 0.86 -6.64
N ILE A 47 8.42 -0.03 -6.85
CA ILE A 47 7.32 0.17 -7.79
C ILE A 47 6.17 0.96 -7.16
N ALA A 48 6.08 0.95 -5.83
CA ALA A 48 5.16 1.75 -5.06
C ALA A 48 5.73 2.01 -3.66
N THR A 49 5.22 3.05 -3.00
CA THR A 49 5.48 3.30 -1.58
C THR A 49 4.16 3.35 -0.84
N LEU A 50 4.09 2.69 0.30
CA LEU A 50 2.93 2.69 1.18
C LEU A 50 3.29 3.47 2.43
N THR A 51 2.52 4.50 2.74
CA THR A 51 2.59 5.23 4.00
C THR A 51 1.30 4.99 4.77
N THR A 52 1.42 4.69 6.05
CA THR A 52 0.29 4.44 6.94
C THR A 52 0.36 5.33 8.16
N ASN A 53 -0.81 5.66 8.72
CA ASN A 53 -0.94 6.42 9.94
C ASN A 53 -2.18 5.95 10.71
N VAL A 54 -2.13 6.10 12.04
CA VAL A 54 -3.24 5.83 12.94
C VAL A 54 -3.92 7.16 13.30
N GLY A 55 -5.23 7.22 13.16
CA GLY A 55 -6.04 8.37 13.50
C GLY A 55 -7.37 7.99 14.12
N THR A 56 -8.31 8.93 14.05
CA THR A 56 -9.69 8.73 14.46
C THR A 56 -10.62 9.37 13.43
N VAL A 57 -11.80 8.79 13.23
CA VAL A 57 -12.87 9.37 12.40
C VAL A 57 -14.17 9.42 13.18
N PHE A 58 -15.03 10.35 12.79
CA PHE A 58 -16.39 10.44 13.32
C PHE A 58 -17.35 9.74 12.36
N LEU A 59 -17.98 8.67 12.82
CA LEU A 59 -18.93 7.86 12.06
C LEU A 59 -20.14 7.58 12.94
N GLU A 60 -21.34 7.86 12.43
CA GLU A 60 -22.62 7.52 13.08
C GLU A 60 -22.74 8.08 14.52
N GLY A 61 -22.17 9.25 14.78
CA GLY A 61 -22.23 9.88 16.11
C GLY A 61 -21.15 9.40 17.09
N MET A 62 -20.25 8.49 16.68
CA MET A 62 -19.19 7.94 17.51
C MET A 62 -17.79 8.22 16.94
N VAL A 63 -16.82 8.41 17.84
CA VAL A 63 -15.39 8.47 17.48
C VAL A 63 -14.88 7.05 17.36
N LYS A 64 -14.47 6.63 16.16
CA LYS A 64 -13.84 5.34 15.89
C LYS A 64 -12.36 5.53 15.59
N ARG A 65 -11.53 4.58 16.03
CA ARG A 65 -10.13 4.51 15.61
C ARG A 65 -10.07 4.23 14.11
N SER A 66 -9.15 4.88 13.41
CA SER A 66 -8.94 4.67 11.99
C SER A 66 -7.49 4.40 11.64
N PHE A 67 -7.33 3.61 10.60
CA PHE A 67 -6.06 3.34 9.95
C PHE A 67 -6.11 3.93 8.55
N LYS A 68 -5.26 4.92 8.30
CA LYS A 68 -5.15 5.56 6.99
C LYS A 68 -3.91 5.02 6.28
N ALA A 69 -4.08 4.58 5.04
CA ALA A 69 -3.01 4.20 4.13
C ALA A 69 -3.04 5.06 2.87
N THR A 70 -1.86 5.46 2.41
CA THR A 70 -1.65 6.07 1.11
C THR A 70 -0.58 5.27 0.39
N MET A 71 -0.98 4.59 -0.69
CA MET A 71 -0.09 3.90 -1.60
C MET A 71 0.16 4.77 -2.82
N GLU A 72 1.40 5.17 -3.05
CA GLU A 72 1.83 5.90 -4.24
C GLU A 72 2.49 4.94 -5.22
N ILE A 73 1.80 4.65 -6.32
CA ILE A 73 2.28 3.83 -7.43
C ILE A 73 3.13 4.70 -8.37
N ARG A 74 4.25 4.14 -8.81
CA ARG A 74 5.14 4.78 -9.78
C ARG A 74 4.47 4.80 -11.17
N PRO A 75 4.48 5.93 -11.90
CA PRO A 75 3.70 6.10 -13.14
C PRO A 75 4.09 5.17 -14.30
N ASP A 76 5.31 4.65 -14.29
CA ASP A 76 5.83 3.70 -15.29
C ASP A 76 5.49 2.23 -14.99
N VAL A 77 4.77 1.96 -13.90
CA VAL A 77 4.38 0.61 -13.48
C VAL A 77 2.92 0.37 -13.89
N PRO A 78 2.66 -0.53 -14.84
CA PRO A 78 1.30 -0.91 -15.19
C PRO A 78 0.71 -1.83 -14.11
N PHE A 79 -0.40 -1.42 -13.53
CA PHE A 79 -1.31 -2.27 -12.76
C PHE A 79 -2.54 -2.58 -13.62
N SER A 80 -3.01 -3.82 -13.58
CA SER A 80 -4.29 -4.19 -14.18
C SER A 80 -5.46 -3.62 -13.36
N GLN A 81 -6.64 -3.49 -13.97
CA GLN A 81 -7.84 -3.05 -13.25
C GLN A 81 -8.24 -4.04 -12.14
N GLU A 82 -8.05 -5.34 -12.36
CA GLU A 82 -8.29 -6.38 -11.35
C GLU A 82 -7.36 -6.19 -10.15
N GLU A 83 -6.09 -5.90 -10.39
CA GLU A 83 -5.13 -5.65 -9.31
C GLU A 83 -5.43 -4.37 -8.55
N LEU A 84 -5.81 -3.29 -9.25
CA LEU A 84 -6.23 -2.05 -8.60
C LEU A 84 -7.49 -2.23 -7.75
N HIS A 85 -8.38 -3.14 -8.15
CA HIS A 85 -9.60 -3.47 -7.41
C HIS A 85 -9.30 -4.20 -6.08
N ASP A 86 -8.36 -5.15 -6.10
CA ASP A 86 -8.04 -5.97 -4.92
C ASP A 86 -7.02 -5.31 -3.97
N LEU A 87 -6.21 -4.37 -4.49
CA LEU A 87 -5.18 -3.64 -3.76
C LEU A 87 -5.62 -3.05 -2.41
N PRO A 88 -6.80 -2.41 -2.28
CA PRO A 88 -7.25 -1.90 -0.99
C PRO A 88 -7.36 -3.00 0.07
N ALA A 89 -7.91 -4.17 -0.27
CA ALA A 89 -8.04 -5.27 0.68
C ALA A 89 -6.66 -5.82 1.09
N ASP A 90 -5.72 -5.92 0.14
CA ASP A 90 -4.33 -6.29 0.40
C ASP A 90 -3.64 -5.33 1.36
N VAL A 91 -3.82 -4.02 1.15
CA VAL A 91 -3.27 -2.96 2.02
C VAL A 91 -3.88 -3.03 3.40
N ALA A 92 -5.20 -3.21 3.51
CA ALA A 92 -5.86 -3.34 4.82
C ALA A 92 -5.31 -4.55 5.59
N THR A 93 -5.17 -5.70 4.93
CA THR A 93 -4.60 -6.92 5.50
C THR A 93 -3.17 -6.70 5.99
N LEU A 94 -2.34 -6.00 5.21
CA LEU A 94 -0.98 -5.65 5.62
C LEU A 94 -0.99 -4.73 6.86
N MET A 95 -1.83 -3.69 6.87
CA MET A 95 -1.93 -2.77 8.00
C MET A 95 -2.33 -3.46 9.29
N ILE A 96 -3.29 -4.38 9.24
CA ILE A 96 -3.74 -5.13 10.43
C ILE A 96 -2.61 -5.97 11.00
N ARG A 97 -1.82 -6.60 10.13
CA ARG A 97 -0.68 -7.42 10.54
C ARG A 97 0.43 -6.59 11.17
N GLU A 98 0.75 -5.43 10.59
CA GLU A 98 1.89 -4.61 10.99
C GLU A 98 1.57 -3.66 12.15
N LEU A 99 0.35 -3.11 12.20
CA LEU A 99 -0.07 -2.12 13.19
C LEU A 99 -0.83 -2.75 14.37
N GLY A 100 -1.26 -4.00 14.23
CA GLY A 100 -2.25 -4.62 15.10
C GLY A 100 -3.61 -3.94 15.01
N GLY A 101 -4.57 -4.40 15.81
CA GLY A 101 -5.93 -3.85 15.85
C GLY A 101 -7.02 -4.90 15.65
N ASN A 102 -8.27 -4.47 15.83
CA ASN A 102 -9.45 -5.26 15.55
C ASN A 102 -10.16 -4.71 14.29
N PRO A 103 -10.12 -5.43 13.15
CA PRO A 103 -10.73 -5.00 11.90
C PRO A 103 -12.23 -4.73 12.01
N SER A 104 -12.91 -5.37 12.96
CA SER A 104 -14.34 -5.19 13.22
C SER A 104 -14.67 -3.91 13.98
N GLU A 105 -13.70 -3.29 14.63
CA GLU A 105 -13.86 -2.08 15.46
C GLU A 105 -13.24 -0.83 14.81
N GLU A 106 -12.39 -1.03 13.81
CA GLU A 106 -11.59 0.03 13.19
C GLU A 106 -12.03 0.36 11.77
N GLN A 107 -11.83 1.62 11.37
CA GLN A 107 -12.08 2.09 10.01
C GLN A 107 -10.77 2.15 9.23
N PHE A 108 -10.69 1.49 8.09
CA PHE A 108 -9.57 1.60 7.16
C PHE A 108 -9.92 2.58 6.05
N ILE A 109 -8.99 3.49 5.76
CA ILE A 109 -9.09 4.51 4.73
C ILE A 109 -7.87 4.37 3.84
N ILE A 110 -8.05 3.76 2.68
CA ILE A 110 -6.95 3.42 1.79
C ILE A 110 -7.05 4.25 0.53
N GLN A 111 -5.97 4.95 0.22
CA GLN A 111 -5.87 5.80 -0.93
C GLN A 111 -4.75 5.30 -1.84
N ILE A 112 -5.09 4.90 -3.05
CA ILE A 112 -4.14 4.55 -4.09
C ILE A 112 -3.96 5.78 -4.98
N THR A 113 -2.72 6.20 -5.16
CA THR A 113 -2.35 7.40 -5.90
C THR A 113 -1.29 7.09 -6.93
N CYS A 114 -1.24 7.89 -7.99
CA CYS A 114 -0.17 7.86 -8.97
C CYS A 114 0.27 9.30 -9.24
N SER A 115 1.56 9.54 -9.13
CA SER A 115 2.11 10.88 -9.31
C SER A 115 2.63 11.06 -10.72
N ILE A 116 1.96 11.93 -11.47
CA ILE A 116 2.33 12.25 -12.85
C ILE A 116 2.87 13.68 -12.86
N ARG A 117 4.00 13.89 -13.54
CA ARG A 117 4.48 15.25 -13.80
C ARG A 117 3.79 15.78 -15.04
N ASP A 118 3.24 16.98 -14.95
CA ASP A 118 2.66 17.63 -16.11
C ASP A 118 3.73 18.29 -16.99
N ALA A 119 3.30 18.93 -18.08
CA ALA A 119 4.19 19.59 -19.03
C ALA A 119 5.00 20.75 -18.39
N SER A 120 4.54 21.30 -17.26
CA SER A 120 5.25 22.31 -16.46
C SER A 120 6.24 21.72 -15.46
N GLY A 121 6.30 20.39 -15.33
CA GLY A 121 7.16 19.70 -14.37
C GLY A 121 6.61 19.66 -12.94
N GLU A 122 5.39 20.17 -12.71
CA GLU A 122 4.73 20.10 -11.41
C GLU A 122 4.25 18.66 -11.14
N LYS A 123 4.51 18.18 -9.92
CA LYS A 123 4.05 16.85 -9.48
C LYS A 123 2.56 16.96 -9.12
N LYS A 124 1.70 16.35 -9.94
CA LYS A 124 0.27 16.21 -9.63
C LYS A 124 0.01 14.81 -9.11
N ASN A 125 -0.51 14.72 -7.89
CA ASN A 125 -0.93 13.47 -7.30
C ASN A 125 -2.34 13.14 -7.82
N HIS A 126 -2.44 12.13 -8.68
CA HIS A 126 -3.72 11.63 -9.16
C HIS A 126 -4.22 10.55 -8.20
N ILE A 127 -5.45 10.70 -7.69
CA ILE A 127 -6.10 9.66 -6.90
C ILE A 127 -6.63 8.62 -7.87
N VAL A 128 -6.07 7.40 -7.80
CA VAL A 128 -6.51 6.27 -8.62
C VAL A 128 -7.70 5.59 -7.97
N SER A 129 -7.65 5.42 -6.65
CA SER A 129 -8.73 4.84 -5.86
C SER A 129 -8.70 5.41 -4.44
N GLU A 130 -9.88 5.60 -3.85
CA GLU A 130 -10.04 5.83 -2.43
C GLU A 130 -11.12 4.88 -1.91
N THR A 131 -10.78 4.11 -0.88
CA THR A 131 -11.66 3.08 -0.33
C THR A 131 -11.76 3.23 1.17
N TRP A 132 -12.99 3.27 1.63
CA TRP A 132 -13.34 3.26 3.04
C TRP A 132 -13.91 1.89 3.36
N MET A 133 -13.28 1.17 4.27
CA MET A 133 -13.71 -0.17 4.66
C MET A 133 -13.68 -0.36 6.17
N SER A 134 -14.64 -1.11 6.67
CA SER A 134 -14.78 -1.49 8.08
C SER A 134 -15.25 -2.94 8.14
N GLY A 135 -14.89 -3.64 9.22
CA GLY A 135 -15.49 -4.91 9.65
C GLY A 135 -15.98 -5.84 8.55
N ASN A 136 -15.03 -6.63 8.02
CA ASN A 136 -15.15 -7.86 7.21
C ASN A 136 -14.09 -7.86 6.09
N ILE A 137 -12.83 -7.64 6.46
CA ILE A 137 -11.73 -7.89 5.55
C ILE A 137 -11.61 -9.41 5.44
N ASP A 138 -11.89 -9.95 4.25
CA ASP A 138 -11.77 -11.38 4.01
C ASP A 138 -10.30 -11.78 4.01
N PHE A 139 -9.74 -12.15 5.16
CA PHE A 139 -8.34 -12.59 5.23
C PHE A 139 -8.01 -13.83 4.39
N LYS A 140 -9.01 -14.50 3.81
CA LYS A 140 -8.85 -15.60 2.86
C LYS A 140 -8.81 -15.11 1.40
N HIS A 141 -8.98 -13.81 1.16
CA HIS A 141 -8.78 -13.22 -0.16
C HIS A 141 -7.32 -13.42 -0.61
N TYR A 142 -7.13 -13.41 -1.91
CA TYR A 142 -5.81 -13.52 -2.51
C TYR A 142 -4.98 -12.29 -2.13
N ASN A 143 -3.79 -12.46 -1.54
CA ASN A 143 -2.93 -11.34 -1.16
C ASN A 143 -1.67 -11.27 -2.05
N ILE A 144 -1.47 -10.12 -2.71
CA ILE A 144 -0.34 -9.94 -3.62
C ILE A 144 0.98 -9.61 -2.92
N PHE A 145 0.94 -9.19 -1.66
CA PHE A 145 2.10 -8.91 -0.83
C PHE A 145 2.71 -10.21 -0.30
N SER A 146 4.03 -10.33 -0.40
CA SER A 146 4.72 -11.48 0.16
C SER A 146 4.70 -11.47 1.68
N ASN A 147 4.37 -12.62 2.28
CA ASN A 147 4.52 -12.92 3.71
C ASN A 147 6.01 -13.04 4.11
N SER A 148 6.87 -12.10 3.72
CA SER A 148 8.08 -11.90 4.49
C SER A 148 7.62 -11.35 5.83
N SER A 149 7.44 -12.25 6.81
CA SER A 149 7.34 -11.87 8.21
C SER A 149 8.51 -10.93 8.46
N LEU A 150 8.22 -9.65 8.61
CA LEU A 150 9.16 -8.73 9.18
C LEU A 150 9.22 -9.17 10.63
N ILE A 151 10.16 -10.09 10.90
CA ILE A 151 10.68 -10.26 12.25
C ILE A 151 11.05 -8.83 12.62
N ALA A 152 10.23 -8.24 13.47
CA ALA A 152 10.57 -7.01 14.14
C ALA A 152 11.91 -7.29 14.81
N SER A 153 12.98 -6.82 14.18
CA SER A 153 14.29 -6.81 14.79
C SER A 153 14.23 -5.71 15.83
N PHE A 154 13.56 -6.02 16.94
CA PHE A 154 13.81 -5.37 18.20
C PHE A 154 15.23 -5.76 18.59
N GLY A 155 16.19 -4.91 18.23
CA GLY A 155 17.52 -4.87 18.83
C GLY A 155 17.50 -3.82 19.92
#